data_AF-Q64TS3-F1
#
_entry.id   AF-Q64TS3-F1
#
_cell.length_a   1.000
_cell.length_b   1.000
_cell.length_c   1.000
_cell.angle_alpha   90.00
_cell.angle_beta   90.00
_cell.angle_gamma   90.00
#
_symmetry.space_group_name_H-M   'P 1'
#
loop_
_entity.id
_entity.type
_entity.pdbx_description
1 polymer ?
#
loop_
_entity_poly.entity_id
_entity_poly.type
_entity_poly.pdbx_seq_one_letter_code
_entity_poly.pdbx_strand_id
1 'polypeptide(L)'
;MKLIIYNSRLAKRMLFPGYSTIMLFGIILTKRRKEECPPALIRHEQIHQKQYFECFILPVLPAILFTPWMLTLCPLSFYILYLAEWFISFVWYFWSQGMTDPGRAGHRAYMSSAMEMEAKVKEVEAGYLERRKHFAFMRYYDKI
;
A
#
# COMPACT_ATOMS: atom_id res chain seq x y z
N MET A 1 1.23 -17.98 2.22
CA MET A 1 2.65 -17.98 1.83
C MET A 1 3.20 -16.56 1.92
N LYS A 2 4.37 -16.36 2.53
CA LYS A 2 5.07 -15.06 2.55
C LYS A 2 5.98 -15.00 1.31
N LEU A 3 5.52 -14.42 0.21
CA LEU A 3 6.33 -14.20 -0.99
C LEU A 3 7.23 -12.97 -0.78
N ILE A 4 8.48 -13.24 -0.38
CA ILE A 4 9.50 -12.21 -0.15
C ILE A 4 10.75 -12.58 -0.93
N ILE A 5 11.21 -11.68 -1.80
CA ILE A 5 12.45 -11.83 -2.57
C ILE A 5 13.50 -10.89 -2.00
N TYR A 6 14.48 -11.47 -1.32
CA TYR A 6 15.62 -10.76 -0.76
C TYR A 6 16.71 -10.50 -1.80
N ASN A 7 17.52 -9.46 -1.59
CA ASN A 7 18.61 -9.07 -2.49
C ASN A 7 18.19 -8.97 -3.98
N SER A 8 16.97 -8.46 -4.23
CA SER A 8 16.39 -8.43 -5.57
C SER A 8 17.11 -7.42 -6.47
N ARG A 9 17.60 -7.89 -7.63
CA ARG A 9 18.15 -7.02 -8.69
C ARG A 9 17.11 -6.05 -9.23
N LEU A 10 15.85 -6.47 -9.27
CA LEU A 10 14.73 -5.64 -9.71
C LEU A 10 14.51 -4.49 -8.72
N ALA A 11 14.49 -4.78 -7.42
CA ALA A 11 14.37 -3.76 -6.37
C ALA A 11 15.52 -2.75 -6.42
N LYS A 12 16.75 -3.22 -6.69
CA LYS A 12 17.93 -2.35 -6.80
C LYS A 12 17.87 -1.38 -7.99
N ARG A 13 17.25 -1.78 -9.10
CA ARG A 13 17.11 -0.94 -10.30
C ARG A 13 15.90 -0.01 -10.24
N MET A 14 14.79 -0.48 -9.66
CA MET A 14 13.51 0.22 -9.72
C MET A 14 13.33 1.25 -8.60
N LEU A 15 13.84 0.98 -7.40
CA LEU A 15 13.61 1.84 -6.24
C LEU A 15 14.65 2.96 -6.14
N PHE A 16 14.16 4.18 -5.96
CA PHE A 16 14.98 5.38 -5.72
C PHE A 16 15.86 5.28 -4.46
N PRO A 17 16.91 6.14 -4.36
CA PRO A 17 17.68 6.29 -3.12
C PRO A 17 16.75 6.63 -1.93
N GLY A 18 16.90 5.93 -0.81
CA GLY A 18 16.04 6.07 0.37
C GLY A 18 14.97 4.98 0.54
N TYR A 19 14.55 4.32 -0.55
CA TYR A 19 13.60 3.20 -0.50
C TYR A 19 14.34 1.86 -0.59
N SER A 20 14.12 0.99 0.40
CA SER A 20 14.79 -0.32 0.46
C SER A 20 13.89 -1.51 0.17
N THR A 21 12.58 -1.37 0.34
CA THR A 21 11.61 -2.45 0.19
C THR A 21 10.33 -1.91 -0.46
N ILE A 22 9.63 -2.76 -1.19
CA ILE A 22 8.35 -2.47 -1.83
C ILE A 22 7.53 -3.74 -2.01
N MET A 23 6.22 -3.64 -1.86
CA MET A 23 5.25 -4.64 -2.28
C MET A 23 4.79 -4.36 -3.72
N LEU A 24 5.00 -5.34 -4.62
CA LEU A 24 4.58 -5.27 -6.03
C LEU A 24 3.82 -6.55 -6.41
N PHE A 25 2.57 -6.41 -6.87
CA PHE A 25 1.65 -7.51 -7.23
C PHE A 25 1.57 -8.61 -6.16
N GLY A 26 1.54 -8.21 -4.89
CA GLY A 26 1.53 -9.15 -3.75
C GLY A 26 2.87 -9.83 -3.49
N ILE A 27 3.96 -9.43 -4.15
CA ILE A 27 5.32 -9.93 -3.93
C ILE A 27 6.14 -8.83 -3.26
N ILE A 28 6.77 -9.13 -2.12
CA ILE A 28 7.62 -8.17 -1.42
C ILE A 28 9.03 -8.28 -1.98
N LEU A 29 9.56 -7.19 -2.52
CA LEU A 29 10.90 -7.10 -3.08
C LEU A 29 11.76 -6.23 -2.18
N THR A 30 12.92 -6.73 -1.74
CA THR A 30 13.86 -5.95 -0.92
C THR A 30 15.25 -5.92 -1.50
N LYS A 31 15.92 -4.76 -1.38
CA LYS A 31 17.35 -4.59 -1.68
C LYS A 31 18.23 -5.28 -0.64
N ARG A 32 17.73 -5.39 0.61
CA ARG A 32 18.49 -5.88 1.77
C ARG A 32 18.61 -7.40 1.75
N ARG A 33 19.63 -7.91 2.44
CA ARG A 33 19.70 -9.34 2.80
C ARG A 33 18.68 -9.64 3.89
N LYS A 34 18.39 -10.93 4.10
CA LYS A 34 17.36 -11.36 5.06
C LYS A 34 17.74 -10.98 6.49
N GLU A 35 19.04 -11.06 6.81
CA GLU A 35 19.63 -10.81 8.11
C GLU A 35 19.63 -9.31 8.47
N GLU A 36 19.61 -8.45 7.44
CA GLU A 36 19.67 -6.97 7.58
C GLU A 36 18.30 -6.30 7.51
N CYS A 37 17.24 -7.08 7.25
CA CYS A 37 15.92 -6.54 7.03
C CYS A 37 15.17 -6.38 8.36
N PRO A 38 14.82 -5.15 8.76
CA PRO A 38 14.10 -4.94 10.01
C PRO A 38 12.75 -5.69 9.99
N PRO A 39 12.39 -6.43 11.06
CA PRO A 39 11.11 -7.13 11.13
C PRO A 39 9.90 -6.19 10.95
N ALA A 40 10.02 -4.94 11.41
CA ALA A 40 8.98 -3.93 11.25
C ALA A 40 8.77 -3.56 9.77
N LEU A 41 9.84 -3.36 9.01
CA LEU A 41 9.76 -3.05 7.58
C LEU A 41 9.13 -4.21 6.79
N ILE A 42 9.49 -5.45 7.11
CA ILE A 42 8.85 -6.61 6.50
C ILE A 42 7.36 -6.67 6.87
N ARG A 43 7.00 -6.35 8.11
CA ARG A 43 5.60 -6.34 8.57
C ARG A 43 4.78 -5.27 7.86
N HIS A 44 5.33 -4.08 7.70
CA HIS A 44 4.74 -2.98 6.95
C HIS A 44 4.33 -3.45 5.53
N GLU A 45 5.26 -4.07 4.82
CA GLU A 45 5.03 -4.57 3.45
C GLU A 45 4.09 -5.78 3.40
N GLN A 46 4.08 -6.60 4.46
CA GLN A 46 3.11 -7.68 4.62
C GLN A 46 1.68 -7.17 4.86
N ILE A 47 1.53 -6.02 5.52
CA ILE A 47 0.22 -5.37 5.66
C ILE A 47 -0.25 -4.92 4.28
N HIS A 48 0.60 -4.28 3.48
CA HIS A 48 0.28 -3.95 2.08
C HIS A 48 -0.04 -5.19 1.24
N GLN A 49 0.68 -6.30 1.43
CA GLN A 49 0.37 -7.56 0.76
C GLN A 49 -1.04 -8.06 1.12
N LYS A 50 -1.48 -7.93 2.39
CA LYS A 50 -2.84 -8.30 2.80
C LYS A 50 -3.89 -7.36 2.20
N GLN A 51 -3.66 -6.05 2.28
CA GLN A 51 -4.50 -5.03 1.66
C GLN A 51 -4.65 -5.26 0.15
N TYR A 52 -3.56 -5.64 -0.54
CA TYR A 52 -3.56 -5.96 -1.96
C TYR A 52 -4.59 -7.05 -2.33
N PHE A 53 -4.59 -8.16 -1.59
CA PHE A 53 -5.56 -9.23 -1.83
C PHE A 53 -6.98 -8.85 -1.41
N GLU A 54 -7.14 -8.00 -0.40
CA GLU A 54 -8.46 -7.50 0.01
C GLU A 54 -9.08 -6.63 -1.09
N CYS A 55 -8.30 -5.79 -1.77
CA CYS A 55 -8.77 -4.95 -2.85
C CYS A 55 -9.29 -5.72 -4.07
N PHE A 56 -9.00 -7.03 -4.21
CA PHE A 56 -9.55 -7.84 -5.31
C PHE A 56 -11.08 -7.91 -5.26
N ILE A 57 -11.69 -7.70 -4.09
CA ILE A 57 -13.15 -7.67 -3.97
C ILE A 57 -13.77 -6.54 -4.81
N LEU A 58 -13.06 -5.43 -4.98
CA LEU A 58 -13.57 -4.21 -5.65
C LEU A 58 -14.02 -4.50 -7.10
N PRO A 59 -13.22 -5.16 -7.94
CA PRO A 59 -13.65 -5.57 -9.27
C PRO A 59 -14.44 -6.88 -9.31
N VAL A 60 -14.32 -7.77 -8.31
CA VAL A 60 -15.06 -9.05 -8.31
C VAL A 60 -16.57 -8.84 -8.20
N LEU A 61 -17.03 -7.97 -7.30
CA LEU A 61 -18.47 -7.68 -7.15
C LEU A 61 -19.12 -7.15 -8.45
N PRO A 62 -18.60 -6.09 -9.11
CA PRO A 62 -19.18 -5.61 -10.35
C PRO A 62 -18.96 -6.58 -11.52
N ALA A 63 -17.93 -7.43 -11.50
CA ALA A 63 -17.77 -8.47 -12.51
C ALA A 63 -18.92 -9.50 -12.47
N ILE A 64 -19.37 -9.86 -11.26
CA ILE A 64 -20.51 -10.77 -11.06
C ILE A 64 -21.82 -10.09 -11.50
N LEU A 65 -21.98 -8.79 -11.20
CA LEU A 65 -23.22 -8.06 -11.45
C LEU A 65 -23.39 -7.59 -12.91
N PHE A 66 -22.29 -7.26 -13.59
CA PHE A 66 -22.34 -6.59 -14.89
C PHE A 66 -21.59 -7.37 -15.98
N THR A 67 -20.30 -7.64 -15.79
CA THR A 67 -19.48 -8.19 -16.87
C THR A 67 -18.14 -8.80 -16.42
N PRO A 68 -17.80 -10.04 -16.85
CA PRO A 68 -16.60 -10.73 -16.38
C PRO A 68 -15.26 -10.05 -16.69
N TRP A 69 -15.18 -9.18 -17.71
CA TRP A 69 -13.92 -8.54 -18.08
C TRP A 69 -13.33 -7.70 -16.94
N MET A 70 -14.18 -7.22 -16.02
CA MET A 70 -13.76 -6.46 -14.84
C MET A 70 -12.81 -7.24 -13.93
N LEU A 71 -12.81 -8.59 -13.97
CA LEU A 71 -11.83 -9.40 -13.24
C LEU A 71 -10.37 -9.10 -13.63
N THR A 72 -10.13 -8.60 -14.85
CA THR A 72 -8.79 -8.14 -15.27
C THR A 72 -8.26 -6.96 -14.45
N LEU A 73 -9.14 -6.23 -13.76
CA LEU A 73 -8.77 -5.13 -12.87
C LEU A 73 -8.34 -5.60 -11.48
N CYS A 74 -8.54 -6.87 -11.10
CA CYS A 74 -8.12 -7.41 -9.80
C CYS A 74 -6.66 -7.05 -9.45
N PRO A 75 -5.65 -7.35 -10.29
CA PRO A 75 -4.26 -7.04 -9.96
C PRO A 75 -3.95 -5.53 -9.89
N LEU A 76 -4.83 -4.68 -10.43
CA LEU A 76 -4.68 -3.22 -10.45
C LEU A 76 -5.47 -2.51 -9.35
N SER A 77 -6.48 -3.16 -8.78
CA SER A 77 -7.42 -2.59 -7.80
C SER A 77 -6.75 -1.87 -6.63
N PHE A 78 -5.75 -2.50 -6.00
CA PHE A 78 -4.96 -1.90 -4.93
C PHE A 78 -4.29 -0.60 -5.37
N TYR A 79 -3.65 -0.59 -6.53
CA TYR A 79 -2.95 0.59 -7.04
C TYR A 79 -3.92 1.71 -7.40
N ILE A 80 -5.07 1.36 -7.98
CA ILE A 80 -6.13 2.32 -8.30
C ILE A 80 -6.65 2.98 -7.02
N LEU A 81 -6.97 2.20 -6.00
CA LEU A 81 -7.46 2.73 -4.72
C LEU A 81 -6.40 3.59 -4.02
N TYR A 82 -5.15 3.11 -3.98
CA TYR A 82 -4.03 3.83 -3.37
C TYR A 82 -3.79 5.17 -4.07
N LEU A 83 -3.80 5.18 -5.41
CA LEU A 83 -3.65 6.40 -6.21
C LEU A 83 -4.84 7.35 -6.02
N ALA A 84 -6.05 6.82 -5.90
CA ALA A 84 -7.25 7.63 -5.66
C ALA A 84 -7.19 8.32 -4.28
N GLU A 85 -6.83 7.59 -3.22
CA GLU A 85 -6.65 8.17 -1.87
C GLU A 85 -5.59 9.27 -1.87
N TRP A 86 -4.45 9.00 -2.52
CA TRP A 86 -3.38 9.98 -2.68
C TRP A 86 -3.86 11.22 -3.44
N PHE A 87 -4.58 11.03 -4.55
CA PHE A 87 -5.04 12.14 -5.39
C PHE A 87 -6.07 13.01 -4.68
N ILE A 88 -7.05 12.40 -3.99
CA ILE A 88 -8.04 13.13 -3.18
C ILE A 88 -7.33 13.95 -2.10
N SER A 89 -6.42 13.33 -1.36
CA SER A 89 -5.64 14.00 -0.31
C SER A 89 -4.78 15.14 -0.89
N PHE A 90 -4.15 14.90 -2.05
CA PHE A 90 -3.32 15.88 -2.72
C PHE A 90 -4.15 17.10 -3.14
N VAL A 91 -5.31 16.89 -3.77
CA VAL A 91 -6.22 17.97 -4.14
C VAL A 91 -6.69 18.74 -2.91
N TRP A 92 -7.02 18.05 -1.81
CA TRP A 92 -7.42 18.69 -0.57
C TRP A 92 -6.30 19.56 0.04
N TYR A 93 -5.08 19.03 0.18
CA TYR A 93 -3.94 19.79 0.70
C TYR A 93 -3.53 20.94 -0.21
N PHE A 94 -3.58 20.75 -1.53
CA PHE A 94 -3.16 21.76 -2.49
C PHE A 94 -4.18 22.90 -2.62
N TRP A 95 -5.46 22.59 -2.81
CA TRP A 95 -6.52 23.60 -2.99
C TRP A 95 -7.13 24.10 -1.68
N SER A 96 -7.47 23.21 -0.74
CA SER A 96 -8.19 23.63 0.49
C SER A 96 -7.26 24.18 1.55
N GLN A 97 -6.02 23.69 1.65
CA GLN A 97 -5.04 24.13 2.64
C GLN A 97 -4.02 25.13 2.06
N GLY A 98 -4.13 25.47 0.78
CA GLY A 98 -3.27 26.45 0.11
C GLY A 98 -1.77 26.08 0.10
N MET A 99 -1.45 24.77 0.13
CA MET A 99 -0.05 24.35 0.05
C MET A 99 0.53 24.65 -1.33
N THR A 100 1.52 25.56 -1.36
CA THR A 100 2.17 25.99 -2.61
C THR A 100 3.30 25.06 -3.07
N ASP A 101 3.82 24.20 -2.17
CA ASP A 101 4.85 23.21 -2.50
C ASP A 101 4.21 21.86 -2.86
N PRO A 102 4.22 21.46 -4.14
CA PRO A 102 3.63 20.20 -4.58
C PRO A 102 4.38 18.98 -4.03
N GLY A 103 5.68 19.08 -3.73
CA GLY A 103 6.46 17.98 -3.16
C GLY A 103 6.00 17.65 -1.74
N ARG A 104 5.80 18.70 -0.92
CA ARG A 104 5.31 18.56 0.45
C ARG A 104 3.85 18.13 0.51
N ALA A 105 3.00 18.68 -0.36
CA ALA A 105 1.61 18.25 -0.48
C ALA A 105 1.51 16.77 -0.89
N GLY A 106 2.32 16.34 -1.87
CA GLY A 106 2.38 14.96 -2.33
C GLY A 106 2.87 13.99 -1.26
N HIS A 107 3.89 14.36 -0.47
CA HIS A 107 4.35 13.53 0.64
C HIS A 107 3.31 13.42 1.76
N ARG A 108 2.62 14.51 2.10
CA ARG A 108 1.53 14.46 3.08
C ARG A 108 0.35 13.62 2.61
N ALA A 109 -0.05 13.79 1.35
CA ALA A 109 -1.09 12.99 0.72
C ALA A 109 -0.76 11.49 0.72
N TYR A 110 0.51 11.14 0.57
CA TYR A 110 0.97 9.77 0.68
C TYR A 110 0.81 9.25 2.11
N MET A 111 1.27 10.01 3.10
CA MET A 111 1.19 9.63 4.52
C MET A 111 -0.24 9.61 5.06
N SER A 112 -1.18 10.29 4.40
CA SER A 112 -2.61 10.28 4.73
C SER A 112 -3.39 9.17 4.04
N SER A 113 -2.79 8.33 3.19
CA SER A 113 -3.49 7.16 2.68
C SER A 113 -3.88 6.24 3.83
N ALA A 114 -5.11 5.72 3.84
CA ALA A 114 -5.62 4.82 4.87
C ALA A 114 -4.77 3.55 4.97
N MET A 115 -4.33 3.05 3.81
CA MET A 115 -3.46 1.88 3.71
C MET A 115 -2.07 2.13 4.30
N GLU A 116 -1.48 3.29 4.00
CA GLU A 116 -0.19 3.72 4.55
C GLU A 116 -0.28 3.96 6.07
N MET A 117 -1.33 4.64 6.53
CA MET A 117 -1.59 4.88 7.95
C MET A 117 -1.71 3.56 8.74
N GLU A 118 -2.47 2.60 8.22
CA GLU A 118 -2.58 1.27 8.86
C GLU A 118 -1.20 0.60 8.95
N ALA A 119 -0.46 0.57 7.84
CA ALA A 119 0.84 -0.08 7.77
C ALA A 119 1.83 0.56 8.75
N LYS A 120 1.90 1.89 8.80
CA LYS A 120 2.77 2.64 9.72
C LYS A 120 2.41 2.45 11.19
N VAL A 121 1.14 2.50 11.54
CA VAL A 121 0.72 2.32 12.95
C VAL A 121 0.99 0.90 13.45
N LYS A 122 0.91 -0.09 12.55
CA LYS A 122 0.94 -1.51 12.92
C LYS A 122 2.25 -2.23 12.58
N GLU A 123 3.22 -1.55 11.97
CA GLU A 123 4.50 -2.15 11.58
C GLU A 123 5.32 -2.63 12.78
N VAL A 124 5.19 -2.05 13.98
CA VAL A 124 5.91 -2.48 15.20
C VAL A 124 5.17 -3.56 15.99
N GLU A 125 3.87 -3.75 15.77
CA GLU A 125 3.03 -4.63 16.58
C GLU A 125 3.22 -6.10 16.15
N ALA A 126 4.00 -6.86 16.93
CA ALA A 126 4.24 -8.28 16.67
C ALA A 126 2.92 -9.07 16.61
N GLY A 127 2.83 -10.02 15.67
CA GLY A 127 1.63 -10.84 15.44
C GLY A 127 0.42 -10.10 14.84
N TYR A 128 0.53 -8.82 14.45
CA TYR A 128 -0.61 -8.07 13.92
C TYR A 128 -1.31 -8.77 12.76
N LEU A 129 -0.53 -9.31 11.83
CA LEU A 129 -1.05 -9.98 10.63
C LEU A 129 -1.94 -11.19 10.94
N GLU A 130 -1.78 -11.84 12.09
CA GLU A 130 -2.56 -13.03 12.48
C GLU A 130 -3.92 -12.65 13.06
N ARG A 131 -3.98 -11.52 13.79
CA ARG A 131 -5.22 -11.00 14.39
C ARG A 131 -5.92 -9.93 13.55
N ARG A 132 -5.30 -9.50 12.46
CA ARG A 132 -5.79 -8.40 11.62
C ARG A 132 -7.15 -8.77 11.05
N LYS A 133 -8.15 -7.92 11.32
CA LYS A 133 -9.47 -8.04 10.72
C LYS A 133 -9.40 -7.70 9.23
N HIS A 134 -10.29 -8.29 8.45
CA HIS A 134 -10.42 -7.93 7.04
C HIS A 134 -10.76 -6.46 6.87
N PHE A 135 -10.13 -5.81 5.91
CA PHE A 135 -10.33 -4.39 5.58
C PHE A 135 -10.08 -3.43 6.74
N ALA A 136 -9.12 -3.75 7.62
CA ALA A 136 -8.79 -2.91 8.79
C ALA A 136 -8.40 -1.47 8.44
N PHE A 137 -7.82 -1.24 7.25
CA PHE A 137 -7.48 0.11 6.75
C PHE A 137 -8.69 1.03 6.63
N MET A 138 -9.92 0.51 6.45
CA MET A 138 -11.11 1.36 6.31
C MET A 138 -11.37 2.24 7.54
N ARG A 139 -10.86 1.85 8.71
CA ARG A 139 -10.94 2.63 9.96
C ARG A 139 -10.12 3.93 9.94
N TYR A 140 -9.40 4.19 8.87
CA TYR A 140 -8.56 5.38 8.71
C TYR A 140 -9.14 6.35 7.67
N TYR A 141 -10.26 6.01 7.00
CA TYR A 141 -10.90 6.90 6.03
C TYR A 141 -11.46 8.19 6.64
N ASP A 142 -11.78 8.20 7.92
CA ASP A 142 -12.20 9.39 8.68
C ASP A 142 -11.07 10.42 8.87
N LYS A 143 -9.83 10.05 8.51
CA LYS A 143 -8.63 10.87 8.69
C LYS A 143 -8.03 11.37 7.37
N ILE A 144 -8.67 11.03 6.24
CA ILE A 144 -8.30 11.47 4.88
C ILE A 144 -8.94 12.82 4.56
#